data_AF-A0A1X0UK59-F1
#
_entry.id   AF-A0A1X0UK59-F1
#
_cell.length_a   1.000
_cell.length_b   1.000
_cell.length_c   1.000
_cell.angle_alpha   90.00
_cell.angle_beta   90.00
_cell.angle_gamma   90.00
#
_symmetry.space_group_name_H-M   'P 1'
#
loop_
_entity.id
_entity.type
_entity.pdbx_description
1 polymer ?
#
loop_
_entity_poly.entity_id
_entity_poly.type
_entity_poly.pdbx_seq_one_letter_code
_entity_poly.pdbx_strand_id
1 'polypeptide(L)'
;MFKKSLIAAAFLAGTAFIGTGVASADPATSFGNGTWAVGTDIVPGTYVSDGASDEYGCYWERASSFEGDFDSIIANDFISPDSGQAVVTIKASDVAFNSEDCGTWTLKAVPAPAPKPAPAPAPAPVPLPWTGSAGF
;
A
#
# COMPACT_ATOMS: atom_id res chain seq x y z
N MET A 1 14.89 -47.08 -32.90
CA MET A 1 16.17 -47.14 -32.13
C MET A 1 15.82 -46.98 -30.66
N PHE A 2 15.84 -48.09 -29.93
CA PHE A 2 15.46 -48.18 -28.52
C PHE A 2 16.58 -47.69 -27.62
N LYS A 3 16.27 -46.79 -26.67
CA LYS A 3 16.93 -46.72 -25.37
C LYS A 3 15.87 -46.37 -24.32
N LYS A 4 15.26 -47.45 -23.79
CA LYS A 4 14.59 -47.46 -22.50
C LYS A 4 15.66 -47.20 -21.44
N SER A 5 15.45 -46.22 -20.57
CA SER A 5 16.10 -46.22 -19.26
C SER A 5 15.06 -45.85 -18.22
N LEU A 6 14.67 -46.86 -17.45
CA LEU A 6 13.93 -46.73 -16.21
C LEU A 6 14.97 -46.56 -15.11
N ILE A 7 14.91 -45.47 -14.36
CA ILE A 7 15.55 -45.38 -13.05
C ILE A 7 14.43 -45.22 -12.03
N ALA A 8 14.19 -46.29 -11.28
CA ALA A 8 13.49 -46.26 -10.02
C ALA A 8 14.51 -46.02 -8.91
N ALA A 9 14.27 -45.08 -8.01
CA ALA A 9 14.92 -45.03 -6.71
C ALA A 9 14.03 -44.33 -5.67
N ALA A 10 13.45 -45.18 -4.82
CA ALA A 10 13.20 -45.02 -3.40
C ALA A 10 12.56 -43.70 -2.88
N PHE A 11 11.28 -43.81 -2.53
CA PHE A 11 10.67 -42.99 -1.48
C PHE A 11 11.31 -43.34 -0.13
N LEU A 12 12.17 -42.45 0.38
CA LEU A 12 12.49 -42.41 1.81
C LEU A 12 11.51 -41.46 2.49
N ALA A 13 10.73 -42.01 3.42
CA ALA A 13 9.86 -41.27 4.31
C ALA A 13 10.68 -40.24 5.12
N GLY A 14 10.46 -38.96 4.85
CA GLY A 14 11.03 -37.83 5.59
C GLY A 14 9.96 -37.15 6.44
N THR A 15 10.02 -37.41 7.75
CA THR A 15 9.54 -36.63 8.90
C THR A 15 8.65 -35.39 8.66
N ALA A 16 7.53 -35.35 9.37
CA ALA A 16 6.66 -34.20 9.53
C ALA A 16 7.42 -32.92 9.95
N PHE A 17 7.30 -31.86 9.14
CA PHE A 17 7.57 -30.49 9.59
C PHE A 17 6.32 -29.97 10.31
N ILE A 18 6.26 -30.13 11.64
CA ILE A 18 5.32 -29.38 12.47
C ILE A 18 5.96 -28.01 12.74
N GLY A 19 5.93 -27.14 11.73
CA GLY A 19 6.37 -25.76 11.84
C GLY A 19 5.18 -24.84 11.70
N THR A 20 4.44 -24.57 12.78
CA THR A 20 3.40 -23.52 12.81
C THR A 20 4.02 -22.12 12.96
N GLY A 21 5.21 -21.91 12.38
CA GLY A 21 5.81 -20.58 12.31
C GLY A 21 5.11 -19.81 11.21
N VAL A 22 4.21 -18.89 11.56
CA VAL A 22 3.83 -17.83 10.62
C VAL A 22 5.10 -17.03 10.37
N ALA A 23 5.73 -17.21 9.20
CA ALA A 23 6.78 -16.32 8.76
C ALA A 23 6.10 -14.97 8.49
N SER A 24 6.15 -14.06 9.45
CA SER A 24 5.82 -12.66 9.19
C SER A 24 6.99 -12.10 8.38
N ALA A 25 6.81 -11.98 7.07
CA ALA A 25 7.73 -11.19 6.26
C ALA A 25 7.57 -9.71 6.66
N ASP A 26 8.66 -8.95 6.67
CA ASP A 26 8.57 -7.50 6.79
C ASP A 26 7.84 -6.93 5.55
N PRO A 27 7.07 -5.83 5.69
CA PRO A 27 6.40 -5.22 4.55
C PRO A 27 7.40 -4.84 3.45
N ALA A 28 6.99 -5.07 2.20
CA ALA A 28 7.85 -4.88 1.04
C ALA A 28 8.14 -3.40 0.76
N THR A 29 9.39 -3.14 0.35
CA THR A 29 9.85 -1.83 -0.14
C THR A 29 9.93 -1.79 -1.67
N SER A 30 9.59 -2.89 -2.33
CA SER A 30 9.49 -3.02 -3.77
C SER A 30 8.36 -3.97 -4.14
N PHE A 31 7.52 -3.59 -5.09
CA PHE A 31 6.35 -4.38 -5.47
C PHE A 31 5.92 -4.08 -6.91
N GLY A 32 5.06 -4.91 -7.50
CA GLY A 32 4.56 -4.76 -8.88
C GLY A 32 3.04 -4.68 -8.94
N ASN A 33 2.44 -5.26 -9.98
CA ASN A 33 0.99 -5.29 -10.14
C ASN A 33 0.26 -5.92 -8.95
N GLY A 34 -0.97 -5.45 -8.72
CA GLY A 34 -1.89 -5.93 -7.70
C GLY A 34 -2.27 -4.88 -6.68
N THR A 35 -3.09 -5.31 -5.73
CA THR A 35 -3.57 -4.50 -4.60
C THR A 35 -2.77 -4.84 -3.34
N TRP A 36 -2.16 -3.83 -2.72
CA TRP A 36 -1.24 -3.97 -1.61
C TRP A 36 -1.78 -3.29 -0.36
N ALA A 37 -1.87 -4.02 0.76
CA ALA A 37 -2.26 -3.45 2.04
C ALA A 37 -1.15 -2.55 2.61
N VAL A 38 -1.45 -1.27 2.79
CA VAL A 38 -0.48 -0.30 3.29
C VAL A 38 -0.22 -0.53 4.78
N GLY A 39 1.04 -0.60 5.17
CA GLY A 39 1.48 -0.91 6.53
C GLY A 39 1.49 -2.41 6.87
N THR A 40 0.97 -3.27 5.99
CA THR A 40 1.02 -4.75 6.15
C THR A 40 1.85 -5.38 5.05
N ASP A 41 1.46 -5.17 3.78
CA ASP A 41 2.16 -5.73 2.63
C ASP A 41 3.28 -4.82 2.13
N ILE A 42 3.09 -3.51 2.22
CA ILE A 42 4.06 -2.48 1.80
C ILE A 42 4.22 -1.40 2.87
N VAL A 43 5.42 -0.83 2.99
CA VAL A 43 5.63 0.29 3.92
C VAL A 43 5.02 1.59 3.37
N PRO A 44 4.48 2.49 4.21
CA PRO A 44 4.17 3.85 3.78
C PRO A 44 5.42 4.58 3.31
N GLY A 45 5.33 5.30 2.19
CA GLY A 45 6.42 6.12 1.70
C GLY A 45 6.31 6.60 0.28
N THR A 46 7.37 7.28 -0.16
CA THR A 46 7.49 7.79 -1.52
C THR A 46 8.14 6.72 -2.39
N TYR A 47 7.37 6.22 -3.36
CA TYR A 47 7.77 5.23 -4.33
C TYR A 47 7.93 5.86 -5.71
N VAL A 48 8.79 5.25 -6.53
CA VAL A 48 8.94 5.54 -7.96
C VAL A 48 8.62 4.28 -8.74
N SER A 49 7.76 4.38 -9.75
CA SER A 49 7.44 3.27 -10.66
C SER A 49 8.48 3.15 -11.77
N ASP A 50 8.58 1.98 -12.41
CA ASP A 50 9.35 1.82 -13.64
C ASP A 50 8.69 2.53 -14.83
N GLY A 51 7.38 2.82 -14.73
CA GLY A 51 6.56 3.43 -15.77
C GLY A 51 5.62 2.41 -16.40
N ALA A 52 4.91 2.80 -17.46
CA ALA A 52 4.03 1.89 -18.15
C ALA A 52 4.80 0.68 -18.74
N SER A 53 4.32 -0.52 -18.41
CA SER A 53 4.83 -1.81 -18.89
C SER A 53 3.93 -2.46 -19.94
N ASP A 54 2.81 -1.81 -20.25
CA ASP A 54 1.84 -2.17 -21.28
C ASP A 54 1.72 -1.06 -22.35
N GLU A 55 1.27 -1.42 -23.56
CA GLU A 55 1.16 -0.53 -24.72
C GLU A 55 0.03 0.50 -24.61
N TYR A 56 -0.93 0.31 -23.72
CA TYR A 56 -2.03 1.25 -23.48
C TYR A 56 -1.67 2.28 -22.41
N GLY A 57 -0.80 1.93 -21.47
CA GLY A 57 -0.35 2.77 -20.37
C GLY A 57 -0.37 2.00 -19.06
N CYS A 58 -0.42 2.72 -17.94
CA CYS A 58 -0.59 2.09 -16.63
C CYS A 58 -1.48 2.91 -15.72
N TYR A 59 -2.10 2.24 -14.76
CA TYR A 59 -2.97 2.87 -13.77
C TYR A 59 -2.48 2.55 -12.36
N TRP A 60 -2.56 3.55 -11.49
CA TRP A 60 -2.35 3.35 -10.06
C TRP A 60 -3.39 4.11 -9.25
N GLU A 61 -3.67 3.61 -8.05
CA GLU A 61 -4.54 4.29 -7.10
C GLU A 61 -4.10 4.06 -5.64
N ARG A 62 -4.31 5.09 -4.84
CA ARG A 62 -4.33 5.05 -3.38
C ARG A 62 -5.79 5.01 -2.95
N ALA A 63 -6.17 4.04 -2.12
CA ALA A 63 -7.55 3.83 -1.69
C ALA A 63 -7.69 3.82 -0.16
N SER A 64 -8.86 4.23 0.30
CA SER A 64 -9.27 4.29 1.71
C SER A 64 -9.97 3.02 2.20
N SER A 65 -10.23 2.07 1.32
CA SER A 65 -10.76 0.73 1.62
C SER A 65 -10.29 -0.27 0.54
N PHE A 66 -10.68 -1.54 0.68
CA PHE A 66 -10.49 -2.59 -0.34
C PHE A 66 -11.76 -2.83 -1.17
N GLU A 67 -12.80 -2.01 -1.02
CA GLU A 67 -14.10 -2.25 -1.65
C GLU A 67 -14.08 -2.02 -3.17
N GLY A 68 -13.09 -1.26 -3.67
CA GLY A 68 -12.92 -0.99 -5.11
C GLY A 68 -13.98 -0.07 -5.70
N ASP A 69 -14.74 0.64 -4.85
CA ASP A 69 -15.69 1.67 -5.29
C ASP A 69 -15.00 3.01 -5.53
N PHE A 70 -15.65 3.88 -6.32
CA PHE A 70 -15.12 5.21 -6.63
C PHE A 70 -14.98 6.11 -5.40
N ASP A 71 -15.81 5.92 -4.38
CA ASP A 71 -15.79 6.72 -3.15
C ASP A 71 -14.56 6.39 -2.29
N SER A 72 -13.97 5.21 -2.47
CA SER A 72 -12.77 4.77 -1.78
C SER A 72 -11.48 5.40 -2.32
N ILE A 73 -11.48 5.90 -3.56
CA ILE A 73 -10.28 6.43 -4.23
C ILE A 73 -9.83 7.73 -3.58
N ILE A 74 -8.63 7.73 -2.99
CA ILE A 74 -7.99 8.90 -2.39
C ILE A 74 -7.26 9.72 -3.44
N ALA A 75 -6.53 9.04 -4.33
CA ALA A 75 -5.81 9.63 -5.45
C ALA A 75 -5.51 8.52 -6.46
N ASN A 76 -5.57 8.85 -7.74
CA ASN A 76 -5.20 7.96 -8.82
C ASN A 76 -4.57 8.76 -9.95
N ASP A 77 -3.94 8.04 -10.89
CA ASP A 77 -3.54 8.62 -12.16
C ASP A 77 -3.38 7.52 -13.22
N PHE A 78 -3.35 7.95 -14.47
CA PHE A 78 -3.03 7.11 -15.61
C PHE A 78 -1.77 7.62 -16.31
N ILE A 79 -0.75 6.77 -16.40
CA ILE A 79 0.51 7.09 -17.07
C ILE A 79 0.43 6.54 -18.50
N SER A 80 0.52 7.42 -19.51
CA SER A 80 0.61 6.97 -20.90
C SER A 80 1.95 6.26 -21.16
N PRO A 81 2.04 5.39 -22.18
CA PRO A 81 3.25 4.63 -22.50
C PRO A 81 4.54 5.48 -22.66
N ASP A 82 4.39 6.75 -23.03
CA ASP A 82 5.45 7.71 -23.30
C ASP A 82 5.70 8.72 -22.17
N SER A 83 4.90 8.71 -21.09
CA SER A 83 4.99 9.69 -19.99
C SER A 83 6.09 9.40 -18.96
N GLY A 84 6.67 8.20 -18.97
CA GLY A 84 7.77 7.82 -18.07
C GLY A 84 7.30 7.27 -16.72
N GLN A 85 7.97 7.68 -15.63
CA GLN A 85 7.77 7.14 -14.28
C GLN A 85 6.79 7.99 -13.46
N ALA A 86 6.03 7.36 -12.57
CA ALA A 86 5.31 8.07 -11.51
C ALA A 86 6.13 8.14 -10.23
N VAL A 87 5.91 9.22 -9.48
CA VAL A 87 6.42 9.39 -8.11
C VAL A 87 5.23 9.59 -7.19
N VAL A 88 4.98 8.64 -6.29
CA VAL A 88 3.78 8.63 -5.44
C VAL A 88 4.18 8.50 -3.98
N THR A 89 3.63 9.38 -3.15
CA THR A 89 3.70 9.25 -1.70
C THR A 89 2.47 8.52 -1.18
N ILE A 90 2.65 7.26 -0.79
CA ILE A 90 1.68 6.41 -0.11
C ILE A 90 1.72 6.77 1.38
N LYS A 91 0.58 7.24 1.92
CA LYS A 91 0.47 7.68 3.31
C LYS A 91 0.13 6.49 4.20
N ALA A 92 0.53 6.57 5.46
CA ALA A 92 0.16 5.56 6.46
C ALA A 92 -1.36 5.49 6.75
N SER A 93 -2.12 6.49 6.32
CA SER A 93 -3.59 6.53 6.41
C SER A 93 -4.29 5.84 5.23
N ASP A 94 -3.56 5.55 4.16
CA ASP A 94 -4.13 4.81 3.04
C ASP A 94 -4.32 3.36 3.46
N VAL A 95 -5.38 2.73 2.98
CA VAL A 95 -5.65 1.31 3.29
C VAL A 95 -5.04 0.42 2.24
N ALA A 96 -5.16 0.80 0.97
CA ALA A 96 -4.65 0.02 -0.15
C ALA A 96 -3.92 0.90 -1.17
N PHE A 97 -2.97 0.28 -1.87
CA PHE A 97 -2.40 0.80 -3.10
C PHE A 97 -2.61 -0.23 -4.20
N ASN A 98 -3.30 0.13 -5.27
CA ASN A 98 -3.46 -0.73 -6.44
C ASN A 98 -2.57 -0.23 -7.59
N SER A 99 -1.94 -1.17 -8.29
CA SER A 99 -1.09 -0.90 -9.45
C SER A 99 -1.42 -1.89 -10.55
N GLU A 100 -1.63 -1.38 -11.75
CA GLU A 100 -1.86 -2.15 -12.97
C GLU A 100 -0.94 -1.64 -14.05
N ASP A 101 -0.02 -2.50 -14.45
CA ASP A 101 0.95 -2.34 -15.53
C ASP A 101 1.92 -1.18 -15.35
N CYS A 102 2.14 -0.69 -14.13
CA CYS A 102 3.13 0.37 -13.83
C CYS A 102 4.54 -0.15 -13.56
N GLY A 103 4.82 -1.41 -13.92
CA GLY A 103 6.09 -2.07 -13.65
C GLY A 103 6.38 -2.18 -12.15
N THR A 104 7.65 -2.08 -11.76
CA THR A 104 8.04 -2.17 -10.35
C THR A 104 7.97 -0.81 -9.69
N TRP A 105 7.33 -0.73 -8.53
CA TRP A 105 7.44 0.40 -7.61
C TRP A 105 8.58 0.16 -6.63
N THR A 106 9.50 1.12 -6.53
CA THR A 106 10.63 1.08 -5.61
C THR A 106 10.58 2.24 -4.62
N LEU A 107 10.64 1.94 -3.32
CA LEU A 107 10.69 2.93 -2.26
C LEU A 107 11.96 3.80 -2.39
N LYS A 108 11.79 5.12 -2.35
CA LYS A 108 12.90 6.09 -2.32
C LYS A 108 13.07 6.74 -0.96
N ALA A 109 11.98 6.96 -0.24
CA ALA A 109 12.01 7.54 1.09
C ALA A 109 10.81 7.08 1.92
N VAL A 110 11.04 6.68 3.16
CA VAL A 110 9.98 6.62 4.16
C VAL A 110 9.66 8.07 4.55
N PRO A 111 8.39 8.50 4.66
CA PRO A 111 8.08 9.84 5.09
C PRO A 111 8.65 10.00 6.50
N ALA A 112 9.24 11.15 6.81
CA ALA A 112 9.55 11.46 8.20
C ALA A 112 8.27 11.21 9.03
N PRO A 113 8.36 10.56 10.22
CA PRO A 113 7.20 10.36 11.06
C PRO A 113 6.44 11.68 11.12
N ALA A 114 5.16 11.67 10.75
CA ALA A 114 4.36 12.89 10.82
C ALA A 114 4.62 13.51 12.20
N PRO A 115 4.96 14.81 12.30
CA PRO A 115 5.10 15.42 13.61
C PRO A 115 3.82 15.07 14.35
N LYS A 116 3.96 14.42 15.51
CA LYS A 116 2.84 14.07 16.39
C LYS A 116 1.85 15.24 16.32
N PRO A 117 0.57 15.03 15.93
CA PRO A 117 -0.36 16.14 15.84
C PRO A 117 -0.22 16.93 17.13
N ALA A 118 0.14 18.21 17.01
CA ALA A 118 0.07 19.09 18.16
C ALA A 118 -1.33 18.87 18.76
N PRO A 119 -1.47 18.74 20.09
CA PRO A 119 -2.79 18.66 20.70
C PRO A 119 -3.65 19.73 20.04
N ALA A 120 -4.81 19.33 19.50
CA ALA A 120 -5.72 20.28 18.89
C ALA A 120 -5.85 21.49 19.82
N PRO A 121 -5.83 22.74 19.32
CA PRO A 121 -6.06 23.89 20.18
C PRO A 121 -7.34 23.62 20.96
N ALA A 122 -7.26 23.76 22.29
CA ALA A 122 -8.41 23.57 23.15
C ALA A 122 -9.59 24.34 22.54
N PRO A 123 -10.81 23.77 22.53
CA PRO A 123 -11.96 24.51 22.04
C PRO A 123 -11.99 25.86 22.74
N ALA A 124 -12.19 26.94 21.97
CA ALA A 124 -12.33 28.27 22.53
C ALA A 124 -13.38 28.19 23.67
N PRO A 125 -13.14 28.86 24.81
CA PRO A 125 -14.11 28.85 25.89
C PRO A 125 -15.46 29.28 25.33
N VAL A 126 -16.47 28.44 25.55
CA VAL A 126 -17.85 28.78 25.21
C VAL A 126 -18.16 30.10 25.91
N PRO A 127 -18.64 31.14 25.19
CA PRO A 127 -19.05 32.38 25.84
C PRO A 127 -20.05 32.07 26.95
N LEU A 128 -19.83 32.64 28.15
CA LEU A 128 -20.78 32.50 29.24
C LEU A 128 -22.16 32.98 28.76
N PRO A 129 -23.25 32.28 29.13
CA PRO A 129 -24.59 32.77 28.81
C PRO A 129 -24.74 34.18 29.38
N TRP A 130 -25.26 35.09 28.55
CA TRP A 130 -25.51 36.47 28.95
C TRP A 130 -26.47 36.48 30.15
N THR A 131 -25.92 36.73 31.35
CA THR A 131 -26.71 37.01 32.55
C THR A 131 -27.16 38.47 32.46
N GLY A 132 -28.08 38.74 31.54
CA GLY A 132 -28.74 40.03 31.46
C GLY A 132 -29.42 40.34 32.78
N SER A 133 -28.94 41.36 33.47
CA SER A 133 -29.63 41.94 34.62
C SER A 133 -30.97 42.50 34.14
N ALA A 134 -32.06 41.93 34.61
CA ALA A 134 -33.38 42.53 34.49
C ALA A 134 -33.34 43.89 35.21
N GLY A 135 -33.39 44.97 34.42
CA GLY A 135 -33.66 46.30 34.91
C GLY A 135 -34.99 46.75 34.34
N PHE A 136 -36.06 46.61 35.12
CA PHE A 136 -37.19 47.54 35.28
C PHE A 136 -37.87 47.23 36.63
#